data_AF-A0A844MHN4-F1
#
_entry.id   AF-A0A844MHN4-F1
#
_cell.length_a   1.000
_cell.length_b   1.000
_cell.length_c   1.000
_cell.angle_alpha   90.00
_cell.angle_beta   90.00
_cell.angle_gamma   90.00
#
_symmetry.space_group_name_H-M   'P 1'
#
loop_
_entity.id
_entity.type
_entity.pdbx_description
1 polymer ?
#
loop_
_entity_poly.entity_id
_entity_poly.type
_entity_poly.pdbx_seq_one_letter_code
_entity_poly.pdbx_strand_id
1 'polypeptide(L)'
;MLYKQLREEVTSKVKYINLSNPSEKAWENTQIVKLLRLAETNTDRIGDMTLLARAGEFIKSQEPECTPKKYGIKTLKGILKVSGLFEIIESQDVQQNSGSVLYKSKVLRRLG
;
A
#
# COMPACT_ATOMS: atom_id res chain seq x y z
N MET A 1 -3.27 -3.97 -22.84
CA MET A 1 -4.00 -2.69 -22.94
C MET A 1 -4.77 -2.29 -21.67
N LEU A 2 -4.80 -3.11 -20.61
CA LEU A 2 -5.47 -2.80 -19.32
C LEU A 2 -4.88 -1.58 -18.57
N TYR A 3 -3.56 -1.39 -18.66
CA TYR A 3 -2.84 -0.34 -17.92
C TYR A 3 -3.26 1.08 -18.31
N LYS A 4 -3.58 1.32 -19.59
CA LYS A 4 -3.98 2.66 -20.08
C LYS A 4 -5.38 3.04 -19.58
N GLN A 5 -6.33 2.12 -19.62
CA GLN A 5 -7.69 2.34 -19.11
C GLN A 5 -7.70 2.57 -17.60
N LEU A 6 -6.92 1.81 -16.83
CA LEU A 6 -6.81 2.01 -15.38
C LEU A 6 -6.20 3.37 -15.03
N ARG A 7 -5.21 3.83 -15.81
CA ARG A 7 -4.52 5.10 -15.59
C ARG A 7 -5.44 6.31 -15.84
N GLU A 8 -6.25 6.27 -16.90
CA GLU A 8 -7.23 7.33 -17.20
C GLU A 8 -8.31 7.42 -16.11
N GLU A 9 -8.77 6.28 -15.59
CA GLU A 9 -9.74 6.24 -14.50
C GLU A 9 -9.17 6.77 -13.16
N VAL A 10 -7.87 6.55 -12.91
CA VAL A 10 -7.17 7.07 -11.74
C VAL A 10 -7.04 8.58 -11.77
N THR A 11 -6.70 9.17 -12.92
CA THR A 11 -6.50 10.62 -13.07
C THR A 11 -7.78 11.45 -12.92
N SER A 12 -8.96 10.89 -13.21
CA SER A 12 -10.23 11.63 -13.15
C SER A 12 -10.84 11.72 -11.73
N LYS A 13 -10.33 10.95 -10.76
CA LYS A 13 -10.92 10.80 -9.41
C LYS A 13 -9.98 11.15 -8.25
N VAL A 14 -8.95 11.96 -8.48
CA VAL A 14 -8.02 12.36 -7.41
C VAL A 14 -8.66 13.45 -6.54
N LYS A 15 -9.41 13.04 -5.50
CA LYS A 15 -9.82 13.93 -4.41
C LYS A 15 -8.60 14.26 -3.55
N TYR A 16 -8.26 15.54 -3.48
CA TYR A 16 -7.25 16.07 -2.56
C TYR A 16 -7.68 15.85 -1.11
N ILE A 17 -6.69 15.49 -0.31
CA ILE A 17 -6.86 15.03 1.07
C ILE A 17 -6.98 16.23 2.01
N ASN A 18 -8.02 16.24 2.85
CA ASN A 18 -8.08 17.12 4.00
C ASN A 18 -7.15 16.56 5.12
N LEU A 19 -6.16 17.34 5.54
CA LEU A 19 -5.12 16.94 6.50
C LEU A 19 -5.61 16.89 7.94
N SER A 20 -6.82 17.38 8.21
CA SER A 20 -7.37 17.55 9.56
C SER A 20 -8.02 16.29 10.14
N ASN A 21 -8.33 15.27 9.32
CA ASN A 21 -9.00 14.05 9.78
C ASN A 21 -8.59 12.81 8.95
N PRO A 22 -7.52 12.08 9.32
CA PRO A 22 -7.00 10.97 8.53
C PRO A 22 -7.90 9.72 8.50
N SER A 23 -8.91 9.64 9.37
CA SER A 23 -9.92 8.56 9.42
C SER A 23 -11.05 8.72 8.40
N GLU A 24 -11.24 9.92 7.83
CA GLU A 24 -12.24 10.21 6.79
C GLU A 24 -11.73 9.95 5.36
N LYS A 25 -10.51 9.41 5.21
CA LYS A 25 -10.00 9.04 3.89
C LYS A 25 -10.56 7.67 3.54
N ALA A 26 -11.27 7.59 2.41
CA ALA A 26 -11.52 6.32 1.73
C ALA A 26 -10.18 5.76 1.20
N TRP A 27 -9.35 5.23 2.12
CA TRP A 27 -7.99 4.75 1.87
C TRP A 27 -7.97 3.73 0.74
N GLU A 28 -9.02 2.93 0.63
CA GLU A 28 -9.28 1.97 -0.46
C GLU A 28 -9.16 2.57 -1.87
N ASN A 29 -9.45 3.87 -2.02
CA ASN A 29 -9.43 4.57 -3.30
C ASN A 29 -8.12 5.33 -3.53
N THR A 30 -7.26 5.44 -2.51
CA THR A 30 -5.99 6.15 -2.65
C THR A 30 -5.02 5.38 -3.53
N GLN A 31 -4.26 6.12 -4.33
CA GLN A 31 -3.30 5.55 -5.28
C GLN A 31 -2.25 4.67 -4.58
N ILE A 32 -1.73 5.10 -3.43
CA ILE A 32 -0.74 4.31 -2.67
C ILE A 32 -1.28 2.95 -2.21
N VAL A 33 -2.55 2.87 -1.80
CA VAL A 33 -3.20 1.60 -1.42
C VAL A 33 -3.44 0.72 -2.63
N LYS A 34 -3.85 1.30 -3.77
CA LYS A 34 -3.97 0.55 -5.04
C LYS A 34 -2.64 -0.04 -5.48
N LEU A 35 -1.56 0.74 -5.40
CA LEU A 35 -0.22 0.26 -5.75
C LEU A 35 0.29 -0.81 -4.78
N LEU A 36 0.01 -0.68 -3.48
CA LEU A 36 0.30 -1.73 -2.49
C LEU A 36 -0.42 -3.04 -2.86
N ARG A 37 -1.71 -2.98 -3.19
CA ARG A 37 -2.46 -4.14 -3.68
C ARG A 37 -1.88 -4.73 -4.96
N LEU A 38 -1.47 -3.88 -5.90
CA LEU A 38 -0.84 -4.33 -7.14
C LEU A 38 0.50 -5.01 -6.86
N ALA A 39 1.31 -4.47 -5.95
CA ALA A 39 2.58 -5.06 -5.55
C ALA A 39 2.43 -6.49 -5.04
N GLU A 40 1.32 -6.81 -4.34
CA GLU A 40 1.05 -8.17 -3.91
C GLU A 40 1.03 -9.16 -5.08
N THR A 41 0.62 -8.76 -6.28
CA THR A 41 0.55 -9.65 -7.46
C THR A 41 1.75 -9.53 -8.40
N ASN A 42 2.61 -8.53 -8.20
CA ASN A 42 3.71 -8.20 -9.10
C ASN A 42 5.10 -8.29 -8.43
N THR A 43 5.15 -8.79 -7.19
CA THR A 43 6.41 -9.00 -6.46
C THR A 43 6.43 -10.41 -5.87
N ASP A 44 7.64 -10.93 -5.68
CA ASP A 44 7.83 -12.24 -5.07
C ASP A 44 7.27 -12.26 -3.65
N ARG A 45 6.47 -13.28 -3.36
CA ARG A 45 5.81 -13.48 -2.07
C ARG A 45 6.62 -14.41 -1.17
N ILE A 46 6.52 -14.18 0.13
CA ILE A 46 6.96 -15.11 1.15
C ILE A 46 5.69 -15.77 1.71
N GLY A 47 5.41 -17.00 1.25
CA GLY A 47 4.13 -17.64 1.48
C GLY A 47 3.00 -16.86 0.79
N ASP A 48 2.01 -16.42 1.57
CA ASP A 48 0.88 -15.61 1.10
C ASP A 48 1.06 -14.10 1.35
N MET A 49 2.21 -13.69 1.91
CA MET A 49 2.52 -12.33 2.30
C MET A 49 3.53 -11.67 1.35
N THR A 50 3.46 -10.34 1.28
CA THR A 50 4.34 -9.52 0.44
C THR A 50 5.33 -8.77 1.31
N LEU A 51 6.61 -8.78 0.92
CA LEU A 51 7.64 -8.01 1.62
C LEU A 51 7.49 -6.52 1.33
N LEU A 52 7.33 -5.70 2.38
CA LEU A 52 7.09 -4.26 2.25
C LEU A 52 8.24 -3.53 1.51
N ALA A 53 9.48 -4.00 1.68
CA ALA A 53 10.63 -3.45 0.96
C ALA A 53 10.47 -3.63 -0.57
N ARG A 54 10.10 -4.84 -1.01
CA ARG A 54 9.83 -5.14 -2.43
C ARG A 54 8.65 -4.36 -2.97
N ALA A 55 7.59 -4.23 -2.18
CA ALA A 55 6.47 -3.38 -2.54
C ALA A 55 6.87 -1.91 -2.69
N GLY A 56 7.76 -1.40 -1.83
CA GLY A 56 8.30 -0.05 -1.94
C GLY A 56 9.12 0.17 -3.20
N GLU A 57 9.97 -0.79 -3.57
CA GLU A 57 10.72 -0.79 -4.84
C GLU A 57 9.76 -0.80 -6.04
N PHE A 58 8.76 -1.68 -6.01
CA PHE A 58 7.72 -1.74 -7.03
C PHE A 58 6.98 -0.42 -7.18
N ILE A 59 6.47 0.16 -6.10
CA ILE A 59 5.78 1.46 -6.09
C ILE A 59 6.68 2.54 -6.71
N LYS A 60 7.95 2.60 -6.29
CA LYS A 60 8.91 3.58 -6.81
C LYS A 60 9.15 3.39 -8.32
N SER A 61 9.13 2.15 -8.82
CA SER A 61 9.27 1.87 -10.26
C SER A 61 8.04 2.26 -11.08
N GLN A 62 6.83 2.13 -10.51
CA GLN A 62 5.57 2.41 -11.21
C GLN A 62 5.19 3.88 -11.14
N GLU A 63 5.31 4.47 -9.95
CA GLU A 63 4.93 5.85 -9.68
C GLU A 63 5.87 6.45 -8.61
N PRO A 64 7.07 6.94 -9.03
CA PRO A 64 8.09 7.48 -8.11
C PRO A 64 7.55 8.59 -7.21
N GLU A 65 6.58 9.33 -7.74
CA GLU A 65 5.89 10.42 -7.12
C GLU A 65 4.90 9.98 -6.03
N CYS A 66 4.44 8.73 -6.02
CA CYS A 66 3.46 8.21 -5.06
C CYS A 66 4.14 7.83 -3.74
N THR A 67 4.53 8.84 -2.96
CA THR A 67 5.22 8.66 -1.68
C THR A 67 4.26 8.76 -0.48
N PRO A 68 4.55 8.08 0.65
CA PRO A 68 3.76 8.23 1.89
C PRO A 68 3.59 9.68 2.34
N LYS A 69 4.59 10.53 2.07
CA LYS A 69 4.60 11.94 2.45
C LYS A 69 3.45 12.72 1.81
N LYS A 70 3.01 12.36 0.61
CA LYS A 70 1.82 12.96 -0.05
C LYS A 70 0.53 12.77 0.75
N TYR A 71 0.52 11.77 1.64
CA TYR A 71 -0.62 11.42 2.49
C TYR A 71 -0.47 11.92 3.94
N GLY A 72 0.58 12.69 4.23
CA GLY A 72 0.93 13.16 5.59
C GLY A 72 1.60 12.09 6.46
N ILE A 73 2.08 10.99 5.87
CA ILE A 73 2.64 9.85 6.60
C ILE A 73 4.13 9.67 6.24
N LYS A 74 4.95 9.29 7.23
CA LYS A 74 6.41 9.20 7.03
C LYS A 74 6.87 7.95 6.27
N THR A 75 6.17 6.83 6.41
CA THR A 75 6.62 5.52 5.91
C THR A 75 5.48 4.71 5.29
N LEU A 76 5.81 3.78 4.39
CA LEU A 76 4.83 2.82 3.84
C LEU A 76 4.22 1.95 4.94
N LYS A 77 5.00 1.57 5.96
CA LYS A 77 4.49 0.89 7.16
C LYS A 77 3.41 1.71 7.86
N GLY A 78 3.60 3.03 7.95
CA GLY A 78 2.59 3.93 8.49
C GLY A 78 1.30 3.93 7.67
N ILE A 79 1.40 3.86 6.34
CA ILE A 79 0.23 3.75 5.43
C ILE A 79 -0.53 2.46 5.68
N LEU A 80 0.17 1.32 5.79
CA LEU A 80 -0.45 0.04 6.11
C LEU A 80 -1.21 0.11 7.44
N LYS A 81 -0.58 0.67 8.49
CA LYS A 81 -1.18 0.79 9.82
C LYS A 81 -2.40 1.72 9.84
N VAL A 82 -2.28 2.93 9.29
CA VAL A 82 -3.35 3.95 9.32
C VAL A 82 -4.51 3.57 8.41
N SER A 83 -4.27 2.90 7.29
CA SER A 83 -5.35 2.47 6.39
C SER A 83 -6.23 1.38 7.01
N GLY A 84 -5.68 0.51 7.87
CA GLY A 84 -6.41 -0.61 8.46
C GLY A 84 -6.82 -1.71 7.47
N LEU A 85 -6.44 -1.59 6.19
CA LEU A 85 -6.86 -2.46 5.09
C LEU A 85 -5.98 -3.70 4.91
N PHE A 86 -4.89 -3.80 5.66
CA PHE A 86 -3.89 -4.84 5.50
C PHE A 86 -3.64 -5.58 6.82
N GLU A 87 -3.38 -6.87 6.71
CA GLU A 87 -2.71 -7.66 7.74
C GLU A 87 -1.21 -7.36 7.66
N ILE A 88 -0.56 -7.23 8.81
CA ILE A 88 0.85 -6.85 8.91
C ILE A 88 1.54 -7.81 9.88
N ILE A 89 2.61 -8.43 9.42
CA ILE A 89 3.49 -9.26 10.24
C ILE A 89 4.85 -8.57 10.30
N GLU A 90 5.39 -8.43 11.50
CA GLU A 90 6.73 -7.92 11.74
C GLU A 90 7.61 -9.09 12.19
N SER A 91 8.62 -9.43 11.41
CA SER A 91 9.62 -10.42 11.79
C SER A 91 10.90 -9.71 12.15
N GLN A 92 11.39 -9.93 13.38
CA GLN A 92 12.74 -9.52 13.75
C GLN A 92 13.68 -10.68 13.42
N ASP A 93 14.57 -10.46 12.45
CA ASP A 93 15.69 -11.36 12.28
C ASP A 93 16.74 -11.03 13.36
N VAL A 94 16.91 -11.95 14.31
CA VAL A 94 17.83 -11.80 15.45
C VAL A 94 19.29 -11.67 14.98
N GLN A 95 19.60 -12.13 13.76
CA GLN A 95 20.95 -12.16 13.21
C GLN A 95 21.33 -10.91 12.41
N GLN A 96 20.36 -10.22 11.79
CA GLN A 96 20.62 -9.10 10.87
C GLN A 96 20.18 -7.73 11.40
N ASN A 97 19.68 -7.66 12.64
CA ASN A 97 19.18 -6.44 13.30
C ASN A 97 18.23 -5.58 12.43
N SER A 98 17.61 -6.19 11.44
CA SER A 98 16.76 -5.54 10.44
C SER A 98 15.42 -6.26 10.43
N GLY A 99 14.42 -5.60 11.02
CA GLY A 99 13.06 -6.12 11.01
C GLY A 99 12.50 -6.11 9.59
N SER A 100 11.98 -7.25 9.14
CA SER A 100 11.21 -7.34 7.90
C SER A 100 9.73 -7.13 8.20
N VAL A 101 9.07 -6.36 7.34
CA VAL A 101 7.62 -6.13 7.41
C VAL A 101 6.98 -6.84 6.24
N LEU A 102 6.09 -7.77 6.56
CA LEU A 102 5.27 -8.53 5.63
C LEU A 102 3.84 -8.01 5.72
N TYR A 103 3.13 -7.99 4.60
CA TYR A 103 1.74 -7.58 4.58
C TYR A 103 0.93 -8.32 3.52
N LYS A 104 -0.38 -8.32 3.72
CA LYS A 104 -1.38 -8.84 2.79
C LYS A 104 -2.68 -8.07 2.94
N SER A 105 -3.41 -7.85 1.85
CA SER A 105 -4.72 -7.23 1.90
C SER A 105 -5.71 -8.07 2.70
N LYS A 106 -6.45 -7.42 3.60
CA LYS A 106 -7.60 -8.06 4.26
C LYS A 106 -8.65 -8.37 3.20
N VAL A 107 -9.13 -9.62 3.19
CA VAL A 107 -10.31 -9.96 2.40
C VAL A 107 -11.50 -9.23 3.02
N LEU A 108 -12.15 -8.37 2.25
CA LEU A 108 -13.40 -7.75 2.67
C LEU A 108 -14.44 -8.89 2.75
N ARG A 109 -14.61 -9.48 3.94
CA ARG A 109 -15.68 -10.43 4.16
C ARG A 109 -16.96 -9.65 4.02
N ARG A 110 -17.61 -9.76 2.85
CA ARG A 110 -19.03 -9.43 2.73
C ARG A 110 -19.74 -10.43 3.63
N LEU A 111 -20.10 -10.00 4.83
CA LEU A 111 -21.15 -10.66 5.59
C LEU A 111 -22.40 -10.48 4.73
N GLY A 112 -22.82 -11.57 4.11
CA GLY A 112 -24.10 -11.66 3.40
C GLY A 112 -25.26 -11.73 4.38
#